data_AF-A0A1R2CNX9-F1
#
_entry.id   AF-A0A1R2CNX9-F1
#
_cell.length_a   1.000
_cell.length_b   1.000
_cell.length_c   1.000
_cell.angle_alpha   90.00
_cell.angle_beta   90.00
_cell.angle_gamma   90.00
#
_symmetry.space_group_name_H-M   'P 1'
#
loop_
_entity.id
_entity.type
_entity.pdbx_description
1 polymer ?
#
loop_
_entity_poly.entity_id
_entity_poly.type
_entity_poly.pdbx_seq_one_letter_code
_entity_poly.pdbx_strand_id
1 'polypeptide(L)'
;MQSDLEDGELPEEPIIPIKRKRENTAKIENVAKFEKFQRVEKIERVEKFVKVDKIREKTVKCKFWENGACTKGNDCKYLHAGDINIKNELCKYFLTSCCLKGDLCGYSHDTTKFPCKYFHGVGVCNAGNECKFSHVRLTPEEIPKFIQENEVYLMQVQKYKGTTNLGNIFNVYLRHKEFEKSLKADNDEKKTRTEGQRDYLGEKFSAY
;
A
#
# COMPACT_ATOMS: atom_id res chain seq x y z
N MET A 1 -32.21 -25.53 42.82
CA MET A 1 -31.63 -24.49 43.70
C MET A 1 -30.15 -24.77 43.76
N GLN A 2 -29.38 -23.77 43.34
CA GLN A 2 -27.92 -23.56 43.43
C GLN A 2 -26.98 -24.73 43.09
N SER A 3 -26.42 -24.65 41.87
CA SER A 3 -25.07 -25.10 41.56
C SER A 3 -24.14 -23.90 41.59
N ASP A 4 -23.17 -23.92 42.51
CA ASP A 4 -22.16 -22.89 42.65
C ASP A 4 -21.17 -22.91 41.47
N LEU A 5 -20.90 -21.73 40.92
CA LEU A 5 -19.92 -21.48 39.87
C LEU A 5 -18.56 -21.30 40.57
N GLU A 6 -17.70 -22.31 40.49
CA GLU A 6 -16.28 -22.18 40.83
C GLU A 6 -15.53 -21.53 39.66
N ASP A 7 -14.79 -20.47 39.99
CA ASP A 7 -13.95 -19.69 39.10
C ASP A 7 -12.81 -20.56 38.52
N GLY A 8 -12.91 -20.90 37.24
CA GLY A 8 -11.84 -21.55 36.49
C GLY A 8 -10.80 -20.53 36.02
N GLU A 9 -9.72 -20.37 36.78
CA GLU A 9 -8.48 -19.72 36.36
C GLU A 9 -7.99 -20.33 35.04
N LEU A 10 -7.81 -19.50 34.01
CA LEU A 10 -7.11 -19.88 32.79
C LEU A 10 -5.63 -20.18 33.12
N PRO A 11 -5.03 -21.26 32.58
CA PRO A 11 -3.67 -21.65 32.91
C PRO A 11 -2.67 -20.60 32.44
N GLU A 12 -1.83 -20.12 33.37
CA GLU A 12 -0.66 -19.28 33.07
C GLU A 12 0.33 -20.06 32.19
N GLU A 13 0.60 -19.58 30.99
CA GLU A 13 1.66 -20.16 30.15
C GLU A 13 3.05 -19.88 30.74
N PRO A 14 3.96 -20.87 30.74
CA PRO A 14 5.27 -20.74 31.38
C PRO A 14 6.17 -19.74 30.66
N ILE A 15 6.67 -18.76 31.44
CA ILE A 15 7.68 -17.81 31.00
C ILE A 15 9.00 -18.56 30.75
N ILE A 16 9.40 -18.68 29.48
CA ILE A 16 10.65 -19.35 29.08
C ILE A 16 11.85 -18.44 29.38
N PRO A 17 12.88 -18.87 30.15
CA PRO A 17 14.03 -18.02 30.47
C PRO A 17 14.96 -17.87 29.26
N ILE A 18 15.17 -16.64 28.79
CA ILE A 18 16.21 -16.33 27.79
C ILE A 18 17.58 -16.39 28.48
N LYS A 19 18.22 -17.57 28.43
CA LYS A 19 19.61 -17.74 28.86
C LYS A 19 20.53 -17.04 27.85
N ARG A 20 21.08 -15.87 28.22
CA ARG A 20 22.20 -15.25 27.50
C ARG A 20 23.43 -16.16 27.63
N LYS A 21 23.75 -16.92 26.59
CA LYS A 21 25.04 -17.62 26.52
C LYS A 21 26.12 -16.61 26.18
N ARG A 22 27.12 -16.51 27.06
CA ARG A 22 28.41 -15.88 26.78
C ARG A 22 29.08 -16.70 25.66
N GLU A 23 29.28 -16.09 24.51
CA GLU A 23 29.99 -16.72 23.41
C GLU A 23 31.49 -16.67 23.70
N ASN A 24 32.08 -17.85 23.91
CA ASN A 24 33.51 -18.03 24.07
C ASN A 24 34.22 -17.83 22.73
N THR A 25 35.10 -16.83 22.72
CA THR A 25 36.07 -16.48 21.69
C THR A 25 37.13 -17.58 21.53
N ALA A 26 36.83 -18.69 20.84
CA ALA A 26 37.83 -19.73 20.54
C ALA A 26 37.42 -20.71 19.43
N LYS A 27 36.70 -20.28 18.38
CA LYS A 27 36.47 -21.08 17.16
C LYS A 27 36.43 -20.25 15.87
N ILE A 28 37.22 -19.17 15.82
CA ILE A 28 37.46 -18.38 14.59
C ILE A 28 38.80 -18.81 13.99
N GLU A 29 39.00 -20.11 13.78
CA GLU A 29 40.10 -20.60 12.95
C GLU A 29 39.54 -21.79 12.18
N ASN A 30 39.56 -21.69 10.83
CA ASN A 30 39.27 -22.74 9.85
C ASN A 30 37.91 -22.74 9.10
N VAL A 31 37.21 -21.60 9.00
CA VAL A 31 36.20 -21.37 7.92
C VAL A 31 36.64 -20.24 6.96
N ALA A 32 37.94 -19.92 6.93
CA ALA A 32 38.52 -18.84 6.11
C ALA A 32 39.19 -19.32 4.81
N LYS A 33 38.86 -20.52 4.30
CA LYS A 33 39.58 -21.13 3.16
C LYS A 33 38.74 -21.76 2.05
N PHE A 34 37.40 -21.57 2.01
CA PHE A 34 36.58 -22.06 0.90
C PHE A 34 35.68 -21.01 0.24
N GLU A 35 36.05 -19.73 0.32
CA GLU A 35 35.34 -18.61 -0.36
C GLU A 35 36.29 -17.75 -1.20
N LYS A 36 37.24 -18.39 -1.87
CA LYS A 36 38.07 -17.75 -2.90
C LYS A 36 38.09 -18.66 -4.09
N PHE A 37 37.17 -18.46 -5.04
CA PHE A 37 37.40 -18.53 -6.48
C PHE A 37 36.08 -18.28 -7.21
N GLN A 38 36.07 -17.23 -8.04
CA GLN A 38 35.10 -16.91 -9.10
C GLN A 38 33.75 -16.29 -8.70
N ARG A 39 33.73 -15.03 -8.22
CA ARG A 39 32.55 -14.17 -8.48
C ARG A 39 32.69 -12.64 -8.36
N VAL A 40 33.90 -12.08 -8.32
CA VAL A 40 34.06 -10.63 -8.01
C VAL A 40 34.79 -9.77 -9.05
N GLU A 41 35.36 -10.31 -10.13
CA GLU A 41 36.09 -9.48 -11.11
C GLU A 41 35.31 -9.11 -12.40
N LYS A 42 33.98 -9.25 -12.42
CA LYS A 42 33.20 -8.95 -13.65
C LYS A 42 32.06 -7.93 -13.50
N ILE A 43 31.93 -7.29 -12.34
CA ILE A 43 30.90 -6.25 -12.11
C ILE A 43 31.45 -4.82 -12.32
N GLU A 44 32.76 -4.61 -12.25
CA GLU A 44 33.38 -3.26 -12.37
C GLU A 44 33.35 -2.66 -13.80
N ARG A 45 32.93 -3.42 -14.82
CA ARG A 45 32.91 -2.94 -16.24
C ARG A 45 31.58 -2.38 -16.72
N VAL A 46 30.50 -2.46 -15.94
CA VAL A 46 29.17 -1.95 -16.35
C VAL A 46 28.86 -0.57 -15.74
N GLU A 47 29.65 -0.09 -14.78
CA GLU A 47 29.44 1.22 -14.15
C GLU A 47 29.99 2.41 -14.96
N LYS A 48 30.58 2.16 -16.13
CA LYS A 48 31.02 3.23 -17.04
C LYS A 48 29.95 3.48 -18.10
N PHE A 49 29.33 4.66 -17.97
CA PHE A 49 28.45 5.35 -18.92
C PHE A 49 26.95 5.01 -18.89
N VAL A 50 26.29 5.33 -17.77
CA VAL A 50 25.14 6.25 -17.86
C VAL A 50 25.16 7.12 -16.60
N LYS A 51 25.51 8.41 -16.71
CA LYS A 51 25.07 9.39 -15.72
C LYS A 51 23.57 9.54 -15.96
N VAL A 52 22.76 8.66 -15.37
CA VAL A 52 21.31 8.86 -15.35
C VAL A 52 21.09 9.99 -14.36
N ASP A 53 20.91 11.20 -14.89
CA ASP A 53 20.37 12.28 -14.08
C ASP A 53 19.09 11.76 -13.42
N LYS A 54 18.98 11.89 -12.09
CA LYS A 54 17.80 11.45 -11.32
C LYS A 54 16.53 11.77 -12.11
N ILE A 55 15.80 10.73 -12.53
CA ILE A 55 14.57 10.91 -13.30
C ILE A 55 13.60 11.68 -12.41
N ARG A 56 13.31 12.92 -12.80
CA ARG A 56 12.37 13.78 -12.08
C ARG A 56 10.96 13.22 -12.28
N GLU A 57 10.18 13.15 -11.20
CA GLU A 57 8.78 12.74 -11.25
C GLU A 57 7.97 13.76 -12.06
N LYS A 58 7.75 13.45 -13.34
CA LYS A 58 6.93 14.25 -14.24
C LYS A 58 5.59 13.52 -14.41
N THR A 59 4.48 14.20 -14.10
CA THR A 59 3.13 13.62 -14.17
C THR A 59 2.24 14.29 -15.22
N VAL A 60 2.58 15.52 -15.63
CA VAL A 60 1.78 16.35 -16.55
C VAL A 60 2.54 16.57 -17.86
N LYS A 61 1.87 16.41 -19.01
CA LYS A 61 2.43 16.62 -20.35
C LYS A 61 2.88 18.07 -20.60
N CYS A 62 4.02 18.22 -21.28
CA CYS A 62 4.55 19.51 -21.67
C CYS A 62 3.89 20.03 -22.95
N LYS A 63 2.97 20.99 -22.81
CA LYS A 63 2.30 21.64 -23.95
C LYS A 63 3.29 22.30 -24.93
N PHE A 64 4.39 22.85 -24.42
CA PHE A 64 5.41 23.48 -25.26
C PHE A 64 6.23 22.47 -26.06
N TRP A 65 6.45 21.27 -25.52
CA TRP A 65 7.16 20.21 -26.25
C TRP A 65 6.28 19.62 -27.35
N GLU A 66 4.99 19.43 -27.07
CA GLU A 66 4.00 19.02 -28.09
C GLU A 66 3.97 19.99 -29.28
N ASN A 67 4.18 21.28 -29.02
CA ASN A 67 4.24 22.32 -30.06
C ASN A 67 5.65 22.60 -30.60
N GLY A 68 6.67 21.84 -30.21
CA GLY A 68 8.07 22.03 -30.65
C GLY A 68 8.78 23.28 -30.12
N ALA A 69 8.20 23.98 -29.15
CA ALA A 69 8.70 25.25 -28.60
C ALA A 69 9.40 25.12 -27.23
N CYS A 70 9.49 23.91 -26.66
CA CYS A 70 10.12 23.73 -25.35
C CYS A 70 11.65 23.77 -25.44
N THR A 71 12.25 24.80 -24.82
CA THR A 71 13.71 24.98 -24.75
C THR A 71 14.34 24.34 -23.51
N LYS A 72 13.54 23.78 -22.59
CA LYS A 72 14.00 23.28 -21.29
C LYS A 72 14.56 21.85 -21.32
N GLY A 73 14.47 21.14 -22.45
CA GLY A 73 15.02 19.79 -22.60
C GLY A 73 14.67 18.84 -21.44
N ASN A 74 15.65 18.12 -20.91
CA ASN A 74 15.48 17.20 -19.78
C ASN A 74 15.13 17.92 -18.46
N ASP A 75 15.52 19.19 -18.32
CA ASP A 75 15.19 20.03 -17.16
C ASP A 75 13.73 20.52 -17.14
N CYS A 76 12.97 20.25 -18.20
CA CYS A 76 11.55 20.57 -18.23
C CYS A 76 10.81 19.83 -17.11
N LYS A 77 10.06 20.57 -16.29
CA LYS A 77 9.23 20.01 -15.20
C LYS A 77 8.00 19.22 -15.68
N TYR A 78 7.78 19.13 -16.99
CA TYR A 78 6.65 18.51 -17.63
C TYR A 78 7.12 17.38 -18.56
N LEU A 79 6.28 16.36 -18.77
CA LEU A 79 6.59 15.18 -19.58
C LEU A 79 6.79 15.52 -21.06
N HIS A 80 7.92 15.11 -21.61
CA HIS A 80 8.25 15.08 -23.03
C HIS A 80 8.03 13.69 -23.62
N ALA A 81 8.05 13.58 -24.96
CA ALA A 81 8.05 12.28 -25.63
C ALA A 81 9.32 11.50 -25.25
N GLY A 82 9.15 10.34 -24.61
CA GLY A 82 10.25 9.50 -24.10
C GLY A 82 10.51 9.64 -22.59
N ASP A 83 9.94 10.64 -21.91
CA ASP A 83 9.97 10.70 -20.45
C ASP A 83 9.08 9.59 -19.85
N ILE A 84 9.48 9.10 -18.68
CA ILE A 84 8.72 8.10 -17.94
C ILE A 84 7.64 8.81 -17.13
N ASN A 85 6.39 8.45 -17.40
CA ASN A 85 5.27 8.85 -16.57
C ASN A 85 5.31 8.01 -15.28
N ILE A 86 5.79 8.63 -14.20
CA ILE A 86 5.77 7.99 -12.88
C ILE A 86 4.37 8.14 -12.31
N LYS A 87 3.69 7.01 -12.13
CA LYS A 87 2.40 6.96 -11.45
C LYS A 87 2.57 7.34 -9.98
N ASN A 88 1.58 8.02 -9.44
CA ASN A 88 1.49 8.32 -8.01
C ASN A 88 1.05 7.10 -7.18
N GLU A 89 1.64 5.94 -7.50
CA GLU A 89 1.40 4.65 -6.89
C GLU A 89 2.76 4.04 -6.55
N LEU A 90 2.84 3.42 -5.38
CA LEU A 90 4.09 2.85 -4.90
C LEU A 90 4.46 1.58 -5.67
N CYS A 91 5.73 1.45 -6.03
CA CYS A 91 6.22 0.25 -6.68
C CYS A 91 6.23 -0.95 -5.72
N LYS A 92 5.36 -1.93 -5.96
CA LYS A 92 5.30 -3.16 -5.15
C LYS A 92 6.62 -3.95 -5.12
N TYR A 93 7.41 -3.91 -6.19
CA TYR A 93 8.71 -4.59 -6.27
C TYR A 93 9.82 -3.82 -5.56
N PHE A 94 9.68 -2.51 -5.43
CA PHE A 94 10.62 -1.69 -4.68
C PHE A 94 10.51 -1.99 -3.18
N LEU A 95 9.29 -2.22 -2.67
CA LEU A 95 9.08 -2.62 -1.29
C LEU A 95 9.78 -3.92 -0.90
N THR A 96 9.93 -4.85 -1.85
CA THR A 96 10.65 -6.11 -1.65
C THR A 96 12.11 -6.04 -2.08
N SER A 97 12.63 -4.85 -2.43
CA SER A 97 13.98 -4.65 -2.96
C SER A 97 14.30 -5.45 -4.24
N CYS A 98 13.29 -5.80 -5.03
CA CYS A 98 13.43 -6.62 -6.26
C CYS A 98 13.09 -5.84 -7.54
N CYS A 99 12.97 -4.50 -7.46
CA CYS A 99 12.69 -3.71 -8.65
C CYS A 99 13.93 -3.61 -9.55
N LEU A 100 13.90 -4.31 -10.70
CA LEU A 100 14.98 -4.29 -11.69
C LEU A 100 14.94 -3.05 -12.60
N LYS A 101 13.86 -2.28 -12.57
CA LYS A 101 13.69 -1.09 -13.43
C LYS A 101 14.45 0.13 -12.91
N GLY A 102 14.90 0.11 -11.65
CA GLY A 102 15.61 1.24 -11.04
C GLY A 102 14.84 2.55 -11.23
N ASP A 103 15.54 3.58 -11.68
CA ASP A 103 14.95 4.91 -11.94
C ASP A 103 14.01 4.93 -13.16
N LEU A 104 14.07 3.90 -14.01
CA LEU A 104 13.14 3.73 -15.13
C LEU A 104 11.80 3.11 -14.72
N CYS A 105 11.54 2.98 -13.42
CA CYS A 105 10.27 2.47 -12.93
C CYS A 105 9.16 3.51 -13.10
N GLY A 106 8.07 3.14 -13.77
CA GLY A 106 6.87 3.98 -13.88
C GLY A 106 6.03 4.05 -12.59
N TYR A 107 6.55 3.59 -11.45
CA TYR A 107 5.90 3.63 -10.14
C TYR A 107 6.86 4.30 -9.16
N SER A 108 6.31 4.96 -8.13
CA SER A 108 7.14 5.67 -7.17
C SER A 108 7.99 4.70 -6.34
N HIS A 109 9.27 5.06 -6.16
CA HIS A 109 10.18 4.43 -5.19
C HIS A 109 10.34 5.27 -3.92
N ASP A 110 9.64 6.41 -3.84
CA ASP A 110 9.68 7.27 -2.67
C ASP A 110 8.57 6.89 -1.70
N THR A 111 8.90 6.01 -0.76
CA THR A 111 7.95 5.54 0.26
C THR A 111 7.52 6.65 1.22
N THR A 112 8.28 7.75 1.33
CA THR A 112 7.99 8.85 2.26
C THR A 112 6.80 9.69 1.84
N LYS A 113 6.36 9.59 0.58
CA LYS A 113 5.13 10.23 0.06
C LYS A 113 3.86 9.48 0.43
N PHE A 114 3.98 8.25 0.92
CA PHE A 114 2.83 7.40 1.21
C PHE A 114 2.63 7.30 2.72
N PRO A 115 1.39 7.47 3.22
CA PRO A 115 1.12 7.43 4.65
C PRO A 115 1.28 6.03 5.23
N CYS A 116 1.86 5.96 6.42
CA CYS A 116 2.04 4.72 7.15
C CYS A 116 0.70 4.19 7.65
N LYS A 117 0.26 3.05 7.09
CA LYS A 117 -1.01 2.45 7.49
C LYS A 117 -1.09 2.09 8.97
N TYR A 118 0.01 1.68 9.61
CA TYR A 118 0.01 1.31 11.03
C TYR A 118 -0.13 2.52 11.94
N PHE A 119 0.60 3.59 11.64
CA PHE A 119 0.51 4.84 12.40
C PHE A 119 -0.88 5.48 12.24
N HIS A 120 -1.42 5.57 11.03
CA HIS A 120 -2.73 6.19 10.80
C HIS A 120 -3.91 5.28 11.12
N GLY A 121 -3.74 3.96 11.09
CA GLY A 121 -4.80 3.01 11.41
C GLY A 121 -4.89 2.64 12.89
N VAL A 122 -3.75 2.41 13.55
CA VAL A 122 -3.68 1.95 14.95
C VAL A 122 -3.14 3.02 15.89
N GLY A 123 -2.44 4.04 15.39
CA GLY A 123 -1.81 5.10 16.19
C GLY A 123 -0.37 4.79 16.57
N VAL A 124 0.08 3.55 16.37
CA VAL A 124 1.42 3.08 16.72
C VAL A 124 2.04 2.36 15.53
N CYS A 125 3.28 2.72 15.22
CA CYS A 125 4.12 2.02 14.24
C CYS A 125 5.40 1.54 14.93
N ASN A 126 5.68 0.24 14.85
CA ASN A 126 6.83 -0.38 15.51
C ASN A 126 8.18 0.10 14.95
N ALA A 127 8.19 0.65 13.73
CA ALA A 127 9.38 1.23 13.12
C ALA A 127 9.69 2.65 13.65
N GLY A 128 8.77 3.29 14.39
CA GLY A 128 8.99 4.61 14.96
C GLY A 128 9.49 5.64 13.95
N ASN A 129 10.59 6.32 14.27
CA ASN A 129 11.21 7.32 13.39
C ASN A 129 11.99 6.71 12.21
N GLU A 130 12.25 5.41 12.22
CA GLU A 130 12.90 4.68 11.12
C GLU A 130 11.87 4.12 10.12
N CYS A 131 10.59 4.45 10.31
CA CYS A 131 9.54 4.08 9.36
C CYS A 131 9.82 4.67 7.98
N LYS A 132 9.79 3.81 6.96
CA LYS A 132 10.00 4.22 5.55
C LYS A 132 8.80 4.98 4.97
N PHE A 133 7.66 4.95 5.65
CA PHE A 133 6.41 5.60 5.25
C PHE A 133 6.16 6.85 6.10
N SER A 134 5.35 7.78 5.58
CA SER A 134 5.06 9.04 6.26
C SER A 134 4.27 8.83 7.57
N HIS A 135 4.72 9.50 8.64
CA HIS A 135 3.96 9.70 9.88
C HIS A 135 3.39 11.12 9.99
N VAL A 136 3.47 11.92 8.92
CA VAL A 136 2.89 13.26 8.88
C VAL A 136 1.37 13.16 8.97
N ARG A 137 0.73 14.05 9.73
CA ARG A 137 -0.73 14.09 9.83
C ARG A 137 -1.36 14.25 8.44
N LEU A 138 -2.33 13.39 8.13
CA LEU A 138 -3.09 13.43 6.89
C LEU A 138 -3.90 14.72 6.79
N THR A 139 -3.97 15.29 5.59
CA THR A 139 -4.89 16.40 5.32
C THR A 139 -6.34 15.92 5.20
N PRO A 140 -7.34 16.80 5.33
CA PRO A 140 -8.74 16.45 5.08
C PRO A 140 -9.00 15.86 3.69
N GLU A 141 -8.21 16.20 2.66
CA GLU A 141 -8.37 15.60 1.32
C GLU A 141 -7.72 14.21 1.20
N GLU A 142 -6.71 13.92 2.01
CA GLU A 142 -6.00 12.64 2.01
C GLU A 142 -6.73 11.57 2.82
N ILE A 143 -7.40 11.96 3.91
CA ILE A 143 -8.10 11.04 4.82
C ILE A 143 -9.09 10.12 4.09
N PRO A 144 -10.00 10.61 3.23
CA PRO A 144 -10.95 9.73 2.53
C PRO A 144 -10.25 8.71 1.63
N LYS A 145 -9.19 9.13 0.91
CA LYS A 145 -8.41 8.26 0.03
C LYS A 145 -7.69 7.18 0.84
N PHE A 146 -7.07 7.59 1.95
CA PHE A 146 -6.40 6.68 2.87
C PHE A 146 -7.37 5.61 3.42
N ILE A 147 -8.56 6.03 3.85
CA ILE A 147 -9.60 5.12 4.34
C ILE A 147 -10.00 4.12 3.25
N GLN A 148 -10.26 4.61 2.03
CA GLN A 148 -10.66 3.77 0.91
C GLN A 148 -9.59 2.74 0.53
N GLU A 149 -8.33 3.14 0.47
CA GLU A 149 -7.21 2.26 0.12
C GLU A 149 -6.89 1.23 1.21
N ASN A 150 -7.19 1.55 2.47
CA ASN A 150 -6.87 0.72 3.63
C ASN A 150 -8.11 0.14 4.32
N GLU A 151 -9.26 0.12 3.64
CA GLU A 151 -10.55 -0.19 4.26
C GLU A 151 -10.54 -1.54 4.99
N VAL A 152 -10.12 -2.60 4.30
CA VAL A 152 -10.08 -3.96 4.87
C VAL A 152 -9.23 -4.01 6.13
N TYR A 153 -8.09 -3.32 6.11
CA TYR A 153 -7.20 -3.23 7.25
C TYR A 153 -7.83 -2.44 8.41
N LEU A 154 -8.46 -1.30 8.13
CA LEU A 154 -9.13 -0.48 9.15
C LEU A 154 -10.33 -1.19 9.77
N MET A 155 -11.09 -1.96 8.99
CA MET A 155 -12.14 -2.83 9.49
C MET A 155 -11.61 -3.90 10.46
N GLN A 156 -10.47 -4.52 10.13
CA GLN A 156 -9.82 -5.47 11.04
C GLN A 156 -9.37 -4.77 12.33
N VAL A 157 -8.73 -3.61 12.23
CA VAL A 157 -8.31 -2.83 13.41
C VAL A 157 -9.50 -2.51 14.30
N GLN A 158 -10.60 -2.00 13.74
CA GLN A 158 -11.81 -1.71 14.52
C GLN A 158 -12.39 -2.97 15.17
N LYS A 159 -12.41 -4.11 14.45
CA LYS A 159 -12.90 -5.38 14.99
C LYS A 159 -12.09 -5.86 16.20
N TYR A 160 -10.77 -5.75 16.15
CA TYR A 160 -9.89 -6.28 17.21
C TYR A 160 -9.60 -5.28 18.34
N LYS A 161 -9.58 -3.97 18.05
CA LYS A 161 -9.25 -2.91 19.02
C LYS A 161 -10.43 -2.02 19.42
N GLY A 162 -11.60 -2.20 18.82
CA GLY A 162 -12.80 -1.39 19.06
C GLY A 162 -12.80 -0.03 18.35
N THR A 163 -11.63 0.55 18.06
CA THR A 163 -11.50 1.83 17.35
C THR A 163 -10.23 1.88 16.49
N THR A 164 -10.24 2.75 15.49
CA THR A 164 -9.05 3.11 14.70
C THR A 164 -8.49 4.44 15.18
N ASN A 165 -7.26 4.76 14.79
CA ASN A 165 -6.66 6.08 15.05
C ASN A 165 -7.33 7.22 14.25
N LEU A 166 -8.26 6.89 13.35
CA LEU A 166 -9.14 7.85 12.67
C LEU A 166 -10.45 8.11 13.46
N GLY A 167 -10.71 7.32 14.50
CA GLY A 167 -11.86 7.48 15.40
C GLY A 167 -13.19 7.65 14.67
N ASN A 168 -13.90 8.74 14.99
CA ASN A 168 -15.23 9.03 14.45
C ASN A 168 -15.26 9.20 12.93
N ILE A 169 -14.15 9.61 12.32
CA ILE A 169 -14.08 9.80 10.86
C ILE A 169 -14.33 8.47 10.14
N PHE A 170 -13.74 7.38 10.64
CA PHE A 170 -13.94 6.05 10.04
C PHE A 170 -15.37 5.55 10.24
N ASN A 171 -15.98 5.82 11.40
CA ASN A 171 -17.38 5.47 11.66
C ASN A 171 -18.35 6.22 10.72
N VAL A 172 -18.10 7.50 10.48
CA VAL A 172 -18.87 8.29 9.50
C VAL A 172 -18.74 7.68 8.11
N TYR A 173 -17.52 7.34 7.68
CA TYR A 173 -17.28 6.67 6.41
C TYR A 173 -18.10 5.36 6.26
N LEU A 174 -18.07 4.49 7.27
CA LEU A 174 -18.81 3.22 7.22
C LEU A 174 -20.32 3.44 7.06
N ARG A 175 -20.91 4.40 7.80
CA ARG A 175 -22.34 4.74 7.66
C ARG A 175 -22.69 5.25 6.26
N HIS A 176 -21.85 6.13 5.69
CA HIS A 176 -22.05 6.59 4.31
C HIS A 176 -22.00 5.43 3.32
N LYS A 177 -21.06 4.50 3.51
CA LYS A 177 -20.93 3.32 2.65
C LYS A 177 -22.12 2.38 2.76
N GLU A 178 -22.67 2.19 3.95
CA GLU A 178 -23.90 1.40 4.16
C GLU A 178 -25.11 2.04 3.48
N PHE A 179 -25.28 3.36 3.64
CA PHE A 179 -26.34 4.11 2.99
C PHE A 179 -26.28 4.00 1.45
N GLU A 180 -25.09 4.15 0.86
CA GLU A 180 -24.89 3.98 -0.59
C GLU A 180 -25.22 2.56 -1.08
N LYS A 181 -24.94 1.53 -0.27
CA LYS A 181 -25.31 0.15 -0.60
C LYS A 181 -26.82 -0.03 -0.61
N SER A 182 -27.53 0.53 0.37
CA SER A 182 -29.00 0.50 0.40
C SER A 182 -29.62 1.18 -0.82
N LEU A 183 -29.13 2.36 -1.20
CA LEU A 183 -29.61 3.05 -2.41
C LEU A 183 -29.38 2.24 -3.69
N LYS A 184 -28.23 1.55 -3.81
CA LYS A 184 -27.94 0.69 -4.96
C LYS A 184 -28.89 -0.52 -5.00
N ALA A 185 -29.12 -1.16 -3.86
CA ALA A 185 -30.06 -2.28 -3.76
C ALA A 185 -31.49 -1.87 -4.17
N ASP A 186 -31.98 -0.73 -3.69
CA ASP A 186 -33.31 -0.21 -4.04
C ASP A 186 -33.44 0.09 -5.55
N ASN A 187 -32.37 0.62 -6.16
CA ASN A 187 -32.34 0.92 -7.59
C ASN A 187 -32.28 -0.35 -8.44
N ASP A 188 -31.52 -1.37 -8.01
CA ASP A 188 -31.43 -2.66 -8.69
C ASP A 188 -32.77 -3.43 -8.60
N GLU A 189 -33.47 -3.36 -7.48
CA GLU A 189 -34.81 -3.94 -7.32
C GLU A 189 -35.84 -3.25 -8.25
N LYS A 190 -35.79 -1.92 -8.35
CA LYS A 190 -36.65 -1.19 -9.31
C LYS A 190 -36.33 -1.54 -10.76
N LYS A 191 -35.05 -1.72 -11.09
CA LYS A 191 -34.61 -2.09 -12.44
C LYS A 191 -35.12 -3.49 -12.82
N THR A 192 -34.92 -4.49 -11.97
CA THR A 192 -35.40 -5.87 -12.21
C THR A 192 -36.93 -5.93 -12.36
N ARG A 193 -37.67 -5.13 -11.58
CA ARG A 193 -39.13 -5.01 -11.72
C ARG A 193 -39.56 -4.40 -13.06
N THR A 194 -38.85 -3.38 -13.56
CA THR A 194 -39.14 -2.76 -14.86
C THR A 194 -38.68 -3.59 -16.06
N GLU A 195 -37.69 -4.46 -15.91
CA GLU A 195 -37.26 -5.43 -16.93
C GLU A 195 -38.26 -6.60 -17.03
N GLY A 196 -38.66 -7.19 -15.89
CA GLY A 196 -39.66 -8.26 -15.87
C GLY A 196 -41.05 -7.84 -16.39
N GLN A 197 -41.44 -6.57 -16.24
CA GLN A 197 -42.68 -6.05 -16.84
C GLN A 197 -42.59 -5.87 -18.37
N ARG A 198 -41.39 -5.66 -18.93
CA ARG A 198 -41.18 -5.55 -20.38
C ARG A 198 -41.16 -6.91 -21.06
N ASP A 199 -40.58 -7.92 -20.41
CA ASP A 199 -40.52 -9.29 -20.93
C ASP A 199 -41.91 -9.95 -20.95
N TYR A 200 -42.72 -9.76 -19.90
CA TYR A 200 -44.10 -10.28 -19.84
C TYR A 200 -45.05 -9.66 -20.89
N LEU A 201 -44.84 -8.39 -21.27
CA LEU A 201 -45.59 -7.74 -22.35
C LEU A 201 -45.05 -8.15 -23.74
N GLY A 202 -43.75 -8.38 -23.89
CA GLY A 202 -43.13 -8.84 -25.14
C GLY A 202 -43.60 -10.23 -25.58
N GLU A 203 -43.78 -11.17 -24.65
CA GLU A 203 -44.30 -12.51 -24.96
C GLU A 203 -45.78 -12.50 -25.36
N LYS A 204 -46.58 -11.56 -24.84
CA LYS A 204 -48.02 -11.48 -25.10
C LYS A 204 -48.38 -10.90 -26.48
N PHE A 205 -47.45 -10.20 -27.13
CA PHE A 205 -47.62 -9.64 -28.48
C PHE A 205 -47.08 -10.54 -29.61
N SER A 206 -46.43 -11.67 -29.28
CA SER A 206 -45.94 -12.65 -30.26
C SER A 206 -46.94 -13.80 -30.53
N ALA A 207 -48.10 -13.81 -29.86
CA ALA A 207 -49.08 -14.89 -29.91
C ALA A 207 -50.34 -14.58 -30.73
N TYR A 208 -50.33 -13.49 -31.52
CA TYR A 208 -51.42 -13.10 -32.43
C TYR A 208 -50.91 -12.84 -33.84
#